data_AF-X1PPR2-F1
#
_entry.id   AF-X1PPR2-F1
#
_cell.length_a   1.000
_cell.length_b   1.000
_cell.length_c   1.000
_cell.angle_alpha   90.00
_cell.angle_beta   90.00
_cell.angle_gamma   90.00
#
_symmetry.space_group_name_H-M   'P 1'
#
loop_
_entity.id
_entity.type
_entity.pdbx_description
1 polymer ?
#
loop_
_entity_poly.entity_id
_entity_poly.type
_entity_poly.pdbx_seq_one_letter_code
_entity_poly.pdbx_strand_id
1 'polypeptide(L)'
;MGLVFNGSKYDKKTWAYQSDATQPDKIKKDATLTDPNCVFQLLKKHFARYTDDKVVEITGTDKTTFQLICRTYAATGQIGRAGAIVFSSSACQRSTGTQTVRTFGILQLLLGNMGVAGGGLDGITGAVNGLGCTLQGLVNHWGPGAGSVRPASSGEQSLSAYGGNKARFTSILKAWYGDTDHNTSFSYLPKRGGDYSWQPLFKAIDDGTIKGLICWGMNPAVSGPNSAT
;
A
#
# COMPACT_ATOMS: atom_id res chain seq x y z
N MET A 1 11.13 -19.05 11.52
CA MET A 1 11.21 -17.67 11.01
C MET A 1 10.77 -16.72 12.11
N GLY A 2 11.73 -16.08 12.79
CA GLY A 2 11.46 -15.14 13.88
C GLY A 2 11.38 -13.71 13.34
N LEU A 3 10.48 -12.91 13.90
CA LEU A 3 10.46 -11.47 13.67
C LEU A 3 11.62 -10.85 14.47
N VAL A 4 12.63 -10.30 13.80
CA VAL A 4 13.76 -9.64 14.47
C VAL A 4 13.46 -8.15 14.52
N PHE A 5 13.09 -7.64 15.70
CA PHE A 5 12.85 -6.22 15.93
C PHE A 5 14.08 -5.61 16.62
N ASN A 6 14.61 -4.52 16.07
CA ASN A 6 15.82 -3.88 16.60
C ASN A 6 15.54 -2.63 17.46
N GLY A 7 14.30 -2.47 17.95
CA GLY A 7 13.87 -1.29 18.73
C GLY A 7 13.21 -0.19 17.91
N SER A 8 13.36 -0.17 16.58
CA SER A 8 12.71 0.83 15.70
C SER A 8 12.12 0.26 14.42
N LYS A 9 12.72 -0.80 13.87
CA LYS A 9 12.28 -1.45 12.63
C LYS A 9 12.48 -2.96 12.70
N TYR A 10 11.74 -3.67 11.87
CA TYR A 10 12.02 -5.09 11.64
C TYR A 10 13.20 -5.26 10.69
N ASP A 11 14.12 -6.17 11.02
CA ASP A 11 15.04 -6.74 10.03
C ASP A 11 14.26 -7.74 9.18
N LYS A 12 14.09 -7.39 7.90
CA LYS A 12 13.32 -8.17 6.92
C LYS A 12 14.18 -9.14 6.13
N LYS A 13 15.48 -9.28 6.42
CA LYS A 13 16.36 -10.23 5.74
C LYS A 13 15.84 -11.67 5.81
N THR A 14 15.21 -12.02 6.93
CA THR A 14 14.63 -13.35 7.13
C THR A 14 13.32 -13.56 6.36
N TRP A 15 12.76 -12.53 5.70
CA TRP A 15 11.50 -12.59 4.95
C TRP A 15 11.67 -12.87 3.45
N ALA A 16 12.87 -13.27 3.04
CA ALA A 16 13.15 -13.65 1.67
C ALA A 16 12.67 -15.08 1.36
N TYR A 17 12.33 -15.32 0.09
CA TYR A 17 12.11 -16.67 -0.40
C TYR A 17 13.42 -17.47 -0.42
N GLN A 18 13.30 -18.79 -0.28
CA GLN A 18 14.42 -19.69 -0.55
C GLN A 18 14.76 -19.64 -2.05
N SER A 19 16.03 -19.55 -2.38
CA SER A 19 16.50 -19.47 -3.76
C SER A 19 16.59 -20.87 -4.39
N ASP A 20 16.25 -20.96 -5.68
CA ASP A 20 16.45 -22.15 -6.50
C ASP A 20 16.92 -21.72 -7.89
N ALA A 21 18.17 -22.03 -8.24
CA ALA A 21 18.78 -21.60 -9.50
C ALA A 21 18.14 -22.24 -10.74
N THR A 22 17.36 -23.31 -10.58
CA THR A 22 16.68 -24.00 -11.69
C THR A 22 15.40 -23.29 -12.13
N GLN A 23 14.87 -22.39 -11.30
CA GLN A 23 13.63 -21.66 -11.56
C GLN A 23 13.91 -20.33 -12.29
N PRO A 24 13.09 -19.93 -13.29
CA PRO A 24 13.28 -18.67 -14.02
C PRO A 24 13.32 -17.42 -13.13
N ASP A 25 12.54 -17.41 -12.06
CA ASP A 25 12.48 -16.34 -11.06
C ASP A 25 13.40 -16.56 -9.86
N LYS A 26 14.21 -17.64 -9.90
CA LYS A 26 15.14 -18.05 -8.85
C LYS A 26 14.51 -18.32 -7.48
N ILE A 27 13.20 -18.59 -7.44
CA ILE A 27 12.45 -18.85 -6.20
C ILE A 27 12.08 -20.33 -6.13
N LYS A 28 12.45 -21.00 -5.04
CA LYS A 28 12.06 -22.40 -4.78
C LYS A 28 10.54 -22.51 -4.67
N LYS A 29 9.96 -23.49 -5.37
CA LYS A 29 8.51 -23.75 -5.40
C LYS A 29 8.23 -25.21 -5.03
N ASP A 30 7.12 -25.42 -4.35
CA ASP A 30 6.56 -26.75 -4.08
C ASP A 30 5.10 -26.77 -4.52
N ALA A 31 4.83 -27.43 -5.64
CA ALA A 31 3.49 -27.54 -6.20
C ALA A 31 2.56 -28.44 -5.37
N THR A 32 3.11 -29.30 -4.48
CA THR A 32 2.32 -30.15 -3.60
C THR A 32 1.77 -29.40 -2.38
N LEU A 33 2.31 -28.20 -2.10
CA LEU A 33 2.00 -27.37 -0.93
C LEU A 33 2.27 -28.07 0.41
N THR A 34 3.20 -29.03 0.46
CA THR A 34 3.51 -29.83 1.66
C THR A 34 4.77 -29.36 2.39
N ASP A 35 5.69 -28.66 1.71
CA ASP A 35 6.89 -28.09 2.34
C ASP A 35 6.45 -27.16 3.49
N PRO A 36 6.92 -27.38 4.73
CA PRO A 36 6.50 -26.60 5.89
C PRO A 36 6.90 -25.11 5.79
N ASN A 37 7.81 -24.76 4.87
CA ASN A 37 8.23 -23.39 4.60
C ASN A 37 7.59 -22.79 3.35
N CYS A 38 6.73 -23.52 2.63
CA CYS A 38 5.95 -22.89 1.56
C CYS A 38 4.97 -21.87 2.14
N VAL A 39 4.62 -20.86 1.34
CA VAL A 39 3.75 -19.75 1.76
C VAL A 39 2.42 -20.27 2.33
N PHE A 40 1.84 -21.31 1.73
CA PHE A 40 0.56 -21.86 2.15
C PHE A 40 0.59 -22.46 3.56
N GLN A 41 1.61 -23.26 3.88
CA GLN A 41 1.76 -23.85 5.22
C GLN A 41 2.07 -22.80 6.29
N LEU A 42 2.92 -21.81 5.96
CA LEU A 42 3.21 -20.69 6.85
C LEU A 42 1.97 -19.82 7.11
N LEU A 43 1.14 -19.58 6.08
CA LEU A 43 -0.12 -18.86 6.20
C LEU A 43 -1.08 -19.58 7.15
N LYS A 44 -1.28 -20.89 6.94
CA LYS A 44 -2.11 -21.73 7.81
C LYS A 44 -1.65 -21.66 9.27
N LYS A 45 -0.34 -21.80 9.50
CA LYS A 45 0.25 -21.66 10.85
C LYS A 45 0.04 -20.27 11.45
N HIS A 46 0.19 -19.21 10.66
CA HIS A 46 0.04 -17.83 11.14
C HIS A 46 -1.40 -17.54 11.61
N PHE A 47 -2.38 -18.00 10.84
CA PHE A 47 -3.79 -17.73 11.07
C PHE A 47 -4.47 -18.71 12.06
N ALA A 48 -3.83 -19.83 12.41
CA ALA A 48 -4.38 -20.83 13.35
C ALA A 48 -4.73 -20.28 14.75
N ARG A 49 -4.18 -19.12 15.13
CA ARG A 49 -4.46 -18.46 16.43
C ARG A 49 -5.79 -17.71 16.47
N TYR A 50 -6.39 -17.44 15.30
CA TYR A 50 -7.66 -16.73 15.20
C TYR A 50 -8.82 -17.73 15.16
N THR A 51 -9.06 -18.39 16.30
CA THR A 51 -10.23 -19.25 16.50
C THR A 51 -11.50 -18.41 16.62
N ASP A 52 -12.67 -19.03 16.44
CA ASP A 52 -13.96 -18.37 16.64
C ASP A 52 -14.02 -17.61 17.98
N ASP A 53 -13.62 -18.27 19.08
CA ASP A 53 -13.67 -17.66 20.41
C ASP A 53 -12.75 -16.45 20.52
N LYS A 54 -11.54 -16.53 19.95
CA LYS A 54 -10.60 -15.41 19.96
C LYS A 54 -11.08 -14.24 19.11
N VAL A 55 -11.74 -14.52 17.97
CA VAL A 55 -12.31 -13.47 17.11
C VAL A 55 -13.47 -12.79 17.83
N VAL A 56 -14.41 -13.56 18.36
CA VAL A 56 -15.58 -13.06 19.11
C VAL A 56 -15.14 -12.22 20.31
N GLU A 57 -14.13 -12.67 21.06
CA GLU A 57 -13.53 -11.91 22.17
C GLU A 57 -13.02 -10.53 21.73
N ILE A 58 -12.35 -10.45 20.57
CA ILE A 58 -11.74 -9.20 20.09
C ILE A 58 -12.77 -8.27 19.43
N THR A 59 -13.68 -8.82 18.62
CA THR A 59 -14.60 -8.02 17.80
C THR A 59 -15.92 -7.70 18.51
N GLY A 60 -16.28 -8.47 19.54
CA GLY A 60 -17.59 -8.42 20.19
C GLY A 60 -18.74 -8.93 19.31
N THR A 61 -18.46 -9.51 18.14
CA THR A 61 -19.47 -10.08 17.25
C THR A 61 -20.03 -11.36 17.87
N ASP A 62 -21.34 -11.59 17.82
CA ASP A 62 -21.87 -12.86 18.29
C ASP A 62 -21.36 -14.05 17.44
N LYS A 63 -21.11 -15.19 18.09
CA LYS A 63 -20.47 -16.34 17.46
C LYS A 63 -21.27 -16.91 16.29
N THR A 64 -22.61 -16.92 16.42
CA THR A 64 -23.50 -17.46 15.38
C THR A 64 -23.45 -16.61 14.12
N THR A 65 -23.51 -15.29 14.25
CA THR A 65 -23.35 -14.32 13.16
C THR A 65 -21.97 -14.40 12.56
N PHE A 66 -20.91 -14.47 13.37
CA PHE A 66 -19.55 -14.64 12.85
C PHE A 66 -19.43 -15.87 11.95
N GLN A 67 -19.92 -17.02 12.43
CA GLN A 67 -19.90 -18.25 11.65
C GLN A 67 -20.80 -18.18 10.40
N LEU A 68 -21.95 -17.49 10.48
CA LEU A 68 -22.81 -17.25 9.32
C LEU A 68 -22.09 -16.42 8.25
N ILE A 69 -21.42 -15.33 8.64
CA ILE A 69 -20.61 -14.50 7.75
C ILE A 69 -19.51 -15.34 7.10
N CYS A 70 -18.75 -16.11 7.90
CA CYS A 70 -17.69 -16.99 7.40
C CYS A 70 -18.21 -18.00 6.37
N ARG A 71 -19.29 -18.72 6.68
CA ARG A 71 -19.88 -19.70 5.75
C ARG A 71 -20.40 -19.04 4.48
N THR A 72 -21.07 -17.89 4.61
CA THR A 72 -21.65 -17.16 3.47
C THR A 72 -20.56 -16.68 2.52
N TYR A 73 -19.53 -16.04 3.06
CA TYR A 73 -18.44 -15.49 2.25
C TYR A 73 -17.54 -16.60 1.68
N ALA A 74 -17.21 -17.64 2.46
CA ALA A 74 -16.41 -18.76 1.97
C ALA A 74 -17.11 -19.54 0.84
N ALA A 75 -18.45 -19.53 0.80
CA ALA A 75 -19.20 -20.16 -0.29
C ALA A 75 -18.94 -19.51 -1.66
N THR A 76 -18.38 -18.29 -1.71
CA THR A 76 -18.02 -17.65 -2.99
C THR A 76 -16.79 -18.30 -3.63
N GLY A 77 -16.01 -19.09 -2.88
CA GLY A 77 -14.87 -19.83 -3.43
C GLY A 77 -15.23 -21.03 -4.30
N GLN A 78 -16.52 -21.30 -4.48
CA GLN A 78 -17.01 -22.34 -5.38
C GLN A 78 -17.06 -21.84 -6.82
N ILE A 79 -16.81 -22.73 -7.78
CA ILE A 79 -16.95 -22.43 -9.21
C ILE A 79 -18.37 -21.93 -9.50
N GLY A 80 -18.48 -20.87 -10.29
CA GLY A 80 -19.76 -20.25 -10.64
C GLY A 80 -20.32 -19.30 -9.57
N ARG A 81 -19.56 -19.04 -8.50
CA ARG A 81 -19.86 -17.99 -7.52
C ARG A 81 -18.75 -16.93 -7.51
N ALA A 82 -19.09 -15.76 -7.00
CA ALA A 82 -18.16 -14.66 -6.82
C ALA A 82 -18.51 -13.87 -5.57
N GLY A 83 -17.50 -13.28 -4.93
CA GLY A 83 -17.66 -12.39 -3.79
C GLY A 83 -16.73 -11.20 -3.92
N ALA A 84 -17.26 -10.01 -3.70
CA ALA A 84 -16.49 -8.77 -3.64
C ALA A 84 -16.28 -8.33 -2.19
N ILE A 85 -15.16 -7.65 -1.91
CA ILE A 85 -14.97 -6.89 -0.67
C ILE A 85 -15.00 -5.42 -1.04
N VAL A 86 -16.05 -4.73 -0.62
CA VAL A 86 -16.21 -3.29 -0.82
C VAL A 86 -15.77 -2.56 0.45
N PHE A 87 -14.82 -1.65 0.33
CA PHE A 87 -14.27 -0.94 1.49
C PHE A 87 -13.90 0.50 1.14
N SER A 88 -13.69 1.34 2.16
CA SER A 88 -13.21 2.71 2.00
C SER A 88 -12.26 3.09 3.14
N SER A 89 -12.19 4.36 3.50
CA SER A 89 -11.23 4.94 4.45
C SER A 89 -11.24 4.27 5.83
N SER A 90 -12.36 3.75 6.31
CA SER A 90 -12.46 3.09 7.63
C SER A 90 -11.53 1.88 7.79
N ALA A 91 -11.32 1.10 6.72
CA ALA A 91 -10.38 -0.03 6.73
C ALA A 91 -8.90 0.42 6.70
N CYS A 92 -8.65 1.64 6.24
CA CYS A 92 -7.32 2.15 5.89
C CYS A 92 -6.73 3.11 6.93
N GLN A 93 -7.56 3.93 7.59
CA GLN A 93 -7.13 5.03 8.47
C GLN A 93 -6.76 4.55 9.89
N ARG A 94 -5.83 3.62 9.97
CA ARG A 94 -5.26 3.10 11.21
C ARG A 94 -3.81 2.68 10.98
N SER A 95 -3.01 2.59 12.03
CA SER A 95 -1.60 2.16 11.94
C SER A 95 -1.42 0.79 11.27
N THR A 96 -2.45 -0.07 11.33
CA THR A 96 -2.48 -1.39 10.71
C THR A 96 -3.31 -1.45 9.42
N GLY A 97 -3.74 -0.33 8.84
CA GLY A 97 -4.67 -0.30 7.71
C GLY A 97 -4.16 -1.04 6.48
N THR A 98 -2.87 -0.89 6.17
CA THR A 98 -2.21 -1.68 5.11
C THR A 98 -2.33 -3.18 5.36
N GLN A 99 -2.24 -3.63 6.61
CA GLN A 99 -2.38 -5.05 6.96
C GLN A 99 -3.84 -5.50 6.85
N THR A 100 -4.81 -4.66 7.22
CA THR A 100 -6.24 -4.94 7.01
C THR A 100 -6.54 -5.21 5.54
N VAL A 101 -6.11 -4.32 4.63
CA VAL A 101 -6.32 -4.50 3.18
C VAL A 101 -5.55 -5.70 2.64
N ARG A 102 -4.35 -5.99 3.15
CA ARG A 102 -3.61 -7.22 2.79
C ARG A 102 -4.38 -8.49 3.16
N THR A 103 -5.05 -8.52 4.31
CA THR A 103 -5.87 -9.68 4.72
C THR A 103 -7.06 -9.87 3.77
N PHE A 104 -7.68 -8.78 3.31
CA PHE A 104 -8.71 -8.85 2.27
C PHE A 104 -8.18 -9.49 0.98
N GLY A 105 -7.00 -9.07 0.52
CA GLY A 105 -6.36 -9.66 -0.66
C GLY A 105 -6.00 -11.13 -0.50
N ILE A 106 -5.49 -11.53 0.68
CA ILE A 106 -5.24 -12.95 0.98
C ILE A 106 -6.54 -13.75 0.86
N LEU A 107 -7.63 -13.26 1.46
CA LEU A 107 -8.93 -13.94 1.43
C LEU A 107 -9.46 -14.05 -0.01
N GLN A 108 -9.42 -12.97 -0.79
CA GLN A 108 -9.87 -12.99 -2.19
C GLN A 108 -9.04 -13.91 -3.07
N LEU A 109 -7.72 -14.02 -2.83
CA LEU A 109 -6.86 -14.97 -3.55
C LEU A 109 -7.18 -16.42 -3.17
N LEU A 110 -7.39 -16.71 -1.87
CA LEU A 110 -7.77 -18.05 -1.41
C LEU A 110 -9.12 -18.51 -1.98
N LEU A 111 -10.06 -17.58 -2.15
CA LEU A 111 -11.39 -17.85 -2.69
C LEU A 111 -11.46 -17.71 -4.23
N GLY A 112 -10.36 -17.38 -4.92
CA GLY A 112 -10.37 -17.22 -6.38
C GLY A 112 -11.28 -16.08 -6.88
N ASN A 113 -11.60 -15.11 -6.04
CA ASN A 113 -12.48 -13.98 -6.36
C ASN A 113 -11.77 -12.85 -7.12
N MET A 114 -10.45 -12.93 -7.32
CA MET A 114 -9.69 -11.89 -8.04
C MET A 114 -9.83 -12.07 -9.55
N GLY A 115 -10.26 -11.02 -10.25
CA GLY A 115 -10.35 -11.01 -11.73
C GLY A 115 -11.62 -11.65 -12.32
N VAL A 116 -12.60 -12.01 -11.48
CA VAL A 116 -13.90 -12.53 -11.92
C VAL A 116 -14.99 -11.47 -11.79
N ALA A 117 -16.00 -11.50 -12.67
CA ALA A 117 -17.13 -10.59 -12.59
C ALA A 117 -17.93 -10.83 -11.29
N GLY A 118 -18.21 -9.75 -10.54
CA GLY A 118 -18.83 -9.82 -9.21
C GLY A 118 -17.85 -10.18 -8.07
N GLY A 119 -16.56 -10.34 -8.39
CA GLY A 119 -15.49 -10.50 -7.41
C GLY A 119 -14.65 -9.23 -7.23
N GLY A 120 -13.51 -9.35 -6.55
CA GLY A 120 -12.51 -8.28 -6.46
C GLY A 120 -12.40 -7.57 -5.11
N LEU A 121 -11.47 -6.61 -5.06
CA LEU A 121 -11.24 -5.71 -3.93
C LEU A 121 -11.61 -4.30 -4.37
N ASP A 122 -12.79 -3.87 -3.96
CA ASP A 122 -13.42 -2.66 -4.48
C ASP A 122 -13.26 -1.52 -3.48
N GLY A 123 -12.10 -0.89 -3.54
CA GLY A 123 -11.78 0.30 -2.75
C GLY A 123 -12.51 1.52 -3.29
N ILE A 124 -13.55 1.99 -2.59
CA ILE A 124 -14.30 3.19 -2.94
C ILE A 124 -13.47 4.42 -2.58
N THR A 125 -13.13 5.22 -3.58
CA THR A 125 -12.48 6.51 -3.39
C THR A 125 -13.49 7.57 -2.98
N GLY A 126 -13.11 8.45 -2.05
CA GLY A 126 -13.99 9.49 -1.55
C GLY A 126 -14.20 10.64 -2.55
N ALA A 127 -13.26 11.58 -2.59
CA ALA A 127 -13.38 12.77 -3.44
C ALA A 127 -13.60 12.40 -4.92
N VAL A 128 -14.41 13.21 -5.62
CA VAL A 128 -14.84 12.98 -7.01
C VAL A 128 -13.69 12.69 -7.98
N ASN A 129 -12.50 13.25 -7.73
CA ASN A 129 -11.30 13.02 -8.53
C ASN A 129 -10.07 12.65 -7.67
N GLY A 130 -10.28 12.02 -6.50
CA GLY A 130 -9.18 11.67 -5.60
C GLY A 130 -8.15 10.74 -6.25
N LEU A 131 -8.63 9.79 -7.07
CA LEU A 131 -7.74 8.93 -7.86
C LEU A 131 -6.95 9.75 -8.88
N GLY A 132 -7.60 10.63 -9.65
CA GLY A 132 -6.92 11.47 -10.64
C GLY A 132 -5.85 12.36 -10.01
N CYS A 133 -6.13 13.00 -8.88
CA CYS A 133 -5.13 13.79 -8.13
C CYS A 133 -3.90 12.93 -7.77
N THR A 134 -4.13 11.70 -7.31
CA THR A 134 -3.07 10.76 -6.96
C THR A 134 -2.27 10.31 -8.19
N LEU A 135 -2.95 10.06 -9.32
CA LEU A 135 -2.32 9.73 -10.60
C LEU A 135 -1.45 10.88 -11.12
N GLN A 136 -1.84 12.14 -10.86
CA GLN A 136 -1.05 13.33 -11.23
C GLN A 136 0.10 13.63 -10.24
N GLY A 137 0.27 12.82 -9.20
CA GLY A 137 1.35 13.02 -8.22
C GLY A 137 1.09 14.16 -7.24
N LEU A 138 -0.18 14.53 -6.98
CA LEU A 138 -0.54 15.49 -5.93
C LEU A 138 -0.46 14.87 -4.52
N VAL A 139 0.64 14.18 -4.25
CA VAL A 139 1.03 13.54 -2.99
C VAL A 139 2.54 13.71 -2.80
N ASN A 140 3.03 13.66 -1.56
CA ASN A 140 4.42 14.03 -1.27
C ASN A 140 5.50 13.03 -1.76
N HIS A 141 5.12 11.83 -2.21
CA HIS A 141 6.06 10.72 -2.45
C HIS A 141 5.95 10.10 -3.85
N TRP A 142 5.00 10.56 -4.67
CA TRP A 142 4.84 10.12 -6.06
C TRP A 142 4.94 11.31 -7.00
N GLY A 143 5.55 11.09 -8.17
CA GLY A 143 5.35 11.94 -9.33
C GLY A 143 4.15 11.44 -10.16
N PRO A 144 3.88 12.10 -11.30
CA PRO A 144 2.84 11.67 -12.22
C PRO A 144 3.00 10.20 -12.66
N GLY A 145 1.87 9.48 -12.80
CA GLY A 145 1.83 8.06 -13.14
C GLY A 145 1.73 7.11 -11.95
N ALA A 146 1.02 7.50 -10.88
CA ALA A 146 0.69 6.62 -9.75
C ALA A 146 1.90 6.02 -9.00
N GLY A 147 2.98 6.80 -8.85
CA GLY A 147 4.22 6.31 -8.22
C GLY A 147 5.16 5.55 -9.15
N SER A 148 4.87 5.46 -10.44
CA SER A 148 5.80 4.96 -11.48
C SER A 148 7.11 5.76 -11.54
N VAL A 149 7.05 7.03 -11.13
CA VAL A 149 8.20 7.90 -10.90
C VAL A 149 8.04 8.48 -9.50
N ARG A 150 9.11 8.50 -8.71
CA ARG A 150 9.14 9.18 -7.41
C ARG A 150 9.82 10.55 -7.51
N PRO A 151 9.49 11.51 -6.62
CA PRO A 151 10.27 12.72 -6.47
C PRO A 151 11.75 12.40 -6.20
N ALA A 152 12.63 13.24 -6.72
CA ALA A 152 14.06 13.10 -6.49
C ALA A 152 14.38 13.47 -5.04
N SER A 153 15.33 12.78 -4.44
CA SER A 153 15.85 13.04 -3.10
C SER A 153 17.03 14.00 -3.15
N SER A 154 17.37 14.63 -2.02
CA SER A 154 18.46 15.63 -1.94
C SER A 154 19.83 15.12 -2.39
N GLY A 155 20.09 13.81 -2.29
CA GLY A 155 21.35 13.20 -2.74
C GLY A 155 21.44 12.97 -4.26
N GLU A 156 20.34 13.16 -5.00
CA GLU A 156 20.27 12.81 -6.42
C GLU A 156 20.47 14.02 -7.32
N GLN A 157 21.59 14.03 -8.03
CA GLN A 157 22.03 15.16 -8.85
C GLN A 157 21.80 14.95 -10.36
N SER A 158 21.47 13.74 -10.79
CA SER A 158 21.18 13.45 -12.20
C SER A 158 20.20 12.29 -12.37
N LEU A 159 19.68 12.14 -13.59
CA LEU A 159 18.72 11.09 -13.95
C LEU A 159 19.28 9.66 -13.85
N SER A 160 20.59 9.48 -13.75
CA SER A 160 21.19 8.15 -13.60
C SER A 160 20.71 7.44 -12.33
N ALA A 161 20.36 8.20 -11.29
CA ALA A 161 19.85 7.68 -10.02
C ALA A 161 18.52 6.90 -10.13
N TYR A 162 17.83 7.01 -11.26
CA TYR A 162 16.51 6.40 -11.47
C TYR A 162 16.54 4.98 -12.05
N GLY A 163 17.71 4.47 -12.46
CA GLY A 163 17.88 3.10 -12.96
C GLY A 163 16.81 2.73 -14.00
N GLY A 164 16.07 1.64 -13.75
CA GLY A 164 15.01 1.16 -14.64
C GLY A 164 13.82 2.11 -14.85
N ASN A 165 13.65 3.12 -13.98
CA ASN A 165 12.59 4.13 -14.13
C ASN A 165 13.03 5.36 -14.92
N LYS A 166 14.31 5.43 -15.36
CA LYS A 166 14.86 6.59 -16.06
C LYS A 166 14.05 6.97 -17.30
N ALA A 167 13.65 6.00 -18.13
CA ALA A 167 12.90 6.26 -19.34
C ALA A 167 11.54 6.94 -19.06
N ARG A 168 10.82 6.49 -18.02
CA ARG A 168 9.54 7.09 -17.62
C ARG A 168 9.72 8.52 -17.14
N PHE A 169 10.76 8.77 -16.35
CA PHE A 169 11.01 10.13 -15.87
C PHE A 169 11.46 11.07 -16.99
N THR A 170 12.27 10.59 -17.92
CA THR A 170 12.62 11.33 -19.13
C THR A 170 11.39 11.77 -19.91
N SER A 171 10.37 10.92 -20.09
CA SER A 171 9.11 11.32 -20.75
C SER A 171 8.37 12.45 -20.02
N ILE A 172 8.41 12.46 -18.68
CA ILE A 172 7.80 13.54 -17.89
C ILE A 172 8.59 14.84 -18.08
N LEU A 173 9.92 14.80 -18.01
CA LEU A 173 10.77 15.98 -18.23
C LEU A 173 10.60 16.55 -19.64
N LYS A 174 10.50 15.67 -20.65
CA LYS A 174 10.18 16.06 -22.03
C LYS A 174 8.84 16.80 -22.11
N ALA A 175 7.82 16.31 -21.42
CA ALA A 175 6.50 16.93 -21.39
C ALA A 175 6.49 18.31 -20.70
N TRP A 176 7.33 18.50 -19.68
CA TRP A 176 7.40 19.76 -18.91
C TRP A 176 8.36 20.80 -19.50
N TYR A 177 9.46 20.36 -20.10
CA TYR A 177 10.59 21.22 -20.46
C TYR A 177 11.04 21.07 -21.92
N GLY A 178 10.30 20.34 -22.75
CA GLY A 178 10.53 20.26 -24.19
C GLY A 178 11.88 19.62 -24.56
N ASP A 179 12.63 20.26 -25.45
CA ASP A 179 13.95 19.79 -25.94
C ASP A 179 15.12 20.11 -25.00
N THR A 180 14.86 20.66 -23.81
CA THR A 180 15.91 20.90 -22.81
C THR A 180 16.62 19.58 -22.47
N ASP A 181 17.96 19.62 -22.39
CA ASP A 181 18.73 18.47 -21.92
C ASP A 181 18.15 17.93 -20.60
N HIS A 182 18.02 16.60 -20.51
CA HIS A 182 17.25 16.01 -19.44
C HIS A 182 17.96 16.06 -18.08
N ASN A 183 19.30 16.14 -18.02
CA ASN A 183 20.00 16.38 -16.76
C ASN A 183 19.86 17.84 -16.32
N THR A 184 19.86 18.76 -17.28
CA THR A 184 19.60 20.18 -17.04
C THR A 184 18.19 20.39 -16.51
N SER A 185 17.17 19.88 -17.19
CA SER A 185 15.77 19.99 -16.72
C SER A 185 15.50 19.21 -15.43
N PHE A 186 16.21 18.10 -15.18
CA PHE A 186 16.17 17.44 -13.88
C PHE A 186 16.65 18.35 -12.74
N SER A 187 17.65 19.22 -12.99
CA SER A 187 18.16 20.16 -11.98
C SER A 187 17.12 21.21 -11.55
N TYR A 188 16.13 21.52 -12.40
CA TYR A 188 15.05 22.47 -12.09
C TYR A 188 14.07 21.94 -11.05
N LEU A 189 13.97 20.62 -10.90
CA LEU A 189 13.00 20.01 -10.00
C LEU A 189 13.43 20.11 -8.53
N PRO A 190 12.50 20.37 -7.61
CA PRO A 190 12.80 20.32 -6.19
C PRO A 190 13.24 18.92 -5.76
N LYS A 191 14.13 18.86 -4.77
CA LYS A 191 14.65 17.62 -4.20
C LYS A 191 14.12 17.44 -2.79
N ARG A 192 13.50 16.29 -2.52
CA ARG A 192 12.92 15.95 -1.23
C ARG A 192 14.02 15.74 -0.19
N GLY A 193 14.00 16.56 0.85
CA GLY A 193 14.95 16.50 1.97
C GLY A 193 14.42 15.86 3.26
N GLY A 194 13.13 15.48 3.33
CA GLY A 194 12.51 15.01 4.58
C GLY A 194 11.13 14.37 4.38
N ASP A 195 10.41 14.11 5.48
CA ASP A 195 9.02 13.68 5.42
C ASP A 195 8.06 14.87 5.45
N TYR A 196 7.22 14.95 4.43
CA TYR A 196 6.20 15.99 4.25
C TYR A 196 4.80 15.34 4.21
N SER A 197 4.61 14.26 4.97
CA SER A 197 3.29 13.70 5.23
C SER A 197 2.47 14.65 6.09
N TRP A 198 1.16 14.43 6.14
CA TRP A 198 0.21 15.40 6.71
C TRP A 198 0.59 15.83 8.13
N GLN A 199 0.92 14.88 9.01
CA GLN A 199 1.25 15.17 10.41
C GLN A 199 2.59 15.92 10.57
N PRO A 200 3.72 15.48 9.97
CA PRO A 200 4.96 16.26 9.94
C PRO A 200 4.81 17.65 9.29
N LEU A 201 3.99 17.78 8.25
CA LEU A 201 3.73 19.07 7.61
C LEU A 201 3.10 20.06 8.60
N PHE A 202 2.02 19.67 9.29
CA PHE A 202 1.36 20.53 10.27
C PHE A 202 2.22 20.77 11.52
N LYS A 203 3.02 19.78 11.96
CA LYS A 203 4.05 19.98 12.99
C LYS A 203 5.04 21.07 12.58
N ALA A 204 5.52 21.06 11.33
CA ALA A 204 6.48 22.06 10.84
C ALA A 204 5.86 23.46 10.68
N ILE A 205 4.54 23.56 10.46
CA ILE A 205 3.80 24.82 10.51
C ILE A 205 3.74 25.34 11.96
N ASP A 206 3.37 24.47 12.89
CA ASP A 206 3.28 24.79 14.34
C ASP A 206 4.65 25.22 14.91
N ASP A 207 5.72 24.53 14.55
CA ASP A 207 7.10 24.88 14.91
C ASP A 207 7.60 26.17 14.20
N GLY A 208 6.78 26.78 13.35
CA GLY A 208 7.10 27.99 12.61
C GLY A 208 8.16 27.81 11.53
N THR A 209 8.52 26.57 11.15
CA THR A 209 9.45 26.29 10.04
C THR A 209 8.80 26.62 8.70
N ILE A 210 7.54 26.24 8.51
CA ILE A 210 6.75 26.59 7.33
C ILE A 210 6.02 27.91 7.59
N LYS A 211 6.24 28.89 6.72
CA LYS A 211 5.72 30.26 6.87
C LYS A 211 4.41 30.54 6.12
N GLY A 212 4.02 29.64 5.23
CA GLY A 212 2.82 29.80 4.42
C GLY A 212 2.24 28.46 4.00
N LEU A 213 0.91 28.40 3.91
CA LEU A 213 0.16 27.23 3.48
C LEU A 213 -0.82 27.64 2.38
N ILE A 214 -0.86 26.87 1.30
CA ILE A 214 -1.86 27.02 0.24
C ILE A 214 -2.94 25.96 0.45
N CYS A 215 -4.15 26.37 0.80
CA CYS A 215 -5.31 25.49 0.90
C CYS A 215 -6.11 25.51 -0.40
N TRP A 216 -5.70 24.70 -1.38
CA TRP A 216 -6.35 24.65 -2.70
C TRP A 216 -7.43 23.57 -2.75
N GLY A 217 -8.70 23.97 -2.66
CA GLY A 217 -9.83 23.03 -2.73
C GLY A 217 -9.93 22.07 -1.53
N MET A 218 -9.39 22.46 -0.38
CA MET A 218 -9.43 21.68 0.87
C MET A 218 -9.64 22.57 2.09
N ASN A 219 -10.11 21.99 3.19
CA ASN A 219 -10.32 22.68 4.46
C ASN A 219 -9.63 21.94 5.63
N PRO A 220 -8.31 22.12 5.82
CA PRO A 220 -7.56 21.42 6.87
C PRO A 220 -8.01 21.77 8.29
N ALA A 221 -8.59 22.95 8.48
CA ALA A 221 -9.12 23.38 9.79
C ALA A 221 -10.29 22.52 10.27
N VAL A 222 -10.95 21.78 9.37
CA VAL A 222 -12.04 20.85 9.71
C VAL A 222 -11.59 19.40 9.52
N SER A 223 -10.97 19.08 8.38
CA SER A 223 -10.63 17.71 8.03
C SER A 223 -9.35 17.18 8.70
N GLY A 224 -8.53 18.06 9.26
CA GLY A 224 -7.34 17.66 10.00
C GLY A 224 -7.72 16.95 11.31
N PRO A 225 -6.97 15.91 11.72
CA PRO A 225 -7.10 15.39 13.09
C PRO A 225 -6.69 16.47 14.09
N ASN A 226 -7.27 16.44 15.29
CA ASN A 226 -7.01 17.42 16.35
C ASN A 226 -7.34 18.87 15.95
N SER A 227 -8.45 19.04 15.22
CA SER A 227 -8.97 20.34 14.78
C SER A 227 -9.92 21.01 15.79
N ALA A 228 -10.51 20.23 16.70
CA ALA A 228 -11.36 20.75 17.76
C ALA A 228 -10.50 21.21 18.96
N THR A 229 -10.86 22.37 19.52
CA THR A 229 -10.36 22.90 20.80
C THR A 229 -10.78 22.06 21.98
#